data_AF-A0A660ZIU2-F1
#
_entry.id   AF-A0A660ZIU2-F1
#
_cell.length_a   1.000
_cell.length_b   1.000
_cell.length_c   1.000
_cell.angle_alpha   90.00
_cell.angle_beta   90.00
_cell.angle_gamma   90.00
#
_symmetry.space_group_name_H-M   'P 1'
#
loop_
_entity.id
_entity.type
_entity.pdbx_description
1 polymer ?
#
loop_
_entity_poly.entity_id
_entity_poly.type
_entity_poly.pdbx_seq_one_letter_code
_entity_poly.pdbx_strand_id
1 'polypeptide(L)'
;MIGDAVKKLVRRLSEKIESSGIGEPHFADHDYRPVNFHPENFHGIDVTENDRKMAFIDGGNRELVGAPNFSVQLNRVYFNIFKGKRRIRATSLPKKIEFLSATVARFENDEVYYDTMLFPVSDRFIEFLP
;
A
#
# COMPACT_ATOMS: atom_id res chain seq x y z
N MET A 1 -2.98 10.16 26.24
CA MET A 1 -3.88 11.22 25.72
C MET A 1 -4.62 10.81 24.44
N ILE A 2 -3.97 10.59 23.28
CA ILE A 2 -4.71 10.11 22.08
C ILE A 2 -4.99 8.60 22.09
N GLY A 3 -4.04 7.78 22.55
CA GLY A 3 -4.23 6.32 22.63
C GLY A 3 -5.38 5.91 23.55
N ASP A 4 -5.58 6.63 24.66
CA ASP A 4 -6.69 6.38 25.58
C ASP A 4 -8.04 6.78 24.98
N ALA A 5 -8.07 7.86 24.20
CA ALA A 5 -9.25 8.28 23.46
C ALA A 5 -9.64 7.25 22.39
N VAL A 6 -8.66 6.73 21.64
CA VAL A 6 -8.88 5.65 20.65
C VAL A 6 -9.43 4.39 21.32
N LYS A 7 -8.86 3.95 22.45
CA LYS A 7 -9.38 2.79 23.20
C LYS A 7 -10.83 2.97 23.65
N LYS A 8 -11.17 4.16 24.18
CA LYS A 8 -12.54 4.49 24.59
C LYS A 8 -13.50 4.49 23.40
N LEU A 9 -13.08 5.03 22.26
CA LEU A 9 -13.85 5.02 21.02
C LEU A 9 -14.12 3.59 20.54
N VAL A 10 -13.07 2.77 20.42
CA VAL A 10 -13.19 1.36 20.01
C VAL A 10 -14.17 0.62 20.90
N ARG A 11 -14.03 0.75 22.23
CA ARG A 11 -14.94 0.09 23.17
C ARG A 11 -16.40 0.47 22.94
N ARG A 12 -16.69 1.78 22.82
CA ARG A 12 -18.06 2.26 22.58
C ARG A 12 -18.62 1.81 21.23
N LEU A 13 -17.78 1.72 20.19
CA LEU A 13 -18.20 1.20 18.89
C LEU A 13 -18.52 -0.29 18.99
N SER A 14 -17.67 -1.08 19.64
CA SER A 14 -17.89 -2.52 19.84
C SER A 14 -19.17 -2.82 20.62
N GLU A 15 -19.51 -2.02 21.64
CA GLU A 15 -20.78 -2.14 22.39
C GLU A 15 -22.02 -1.86 21.51
N LYS A 16 -21.87 -1.15 20.40
CA LYS A 16 -22.95 -0.74 19.50
C LYS A 16 -23.04 -1.59 18.23
N ILE A 17 -22.02 -2.40 17.94
CA ILE A 17 -22.03 -3.35 16.83
C ILE A 17 -22.65 -4.63 17.37
N GLU A 18 -23.90 -4.89 17.01
CA GLU A 18 -24.49 -6.19 17.24
C GLU A 18 -23.70 -7.24 16.45
N SER A 19 -23.27 -8.30 17.12
CA SER A 19 -22.77 -9.48 16.45
C SER A 19 -23.95 -10.17 15.78
N SER A 20 -24.18 -9.89 14.50
CA SER A 20 -25.05 -10.75 13.70
C SER A 20 -24.37 -12.10 13.52
N GLY A 21 -25.17 -13.16 13.38
CA GLY A 21 -24.65 -14.44 12.92
C GLY A 21 -24.03 -14.31 11.52
N ILE A 22 -23.24 -15.31 11.12
CA ILE A 22 -22.87 -15.48 9.71
C ILE A 22 -24.18 -15.65 8.93
N GLY A 23 -24.46 -14.83 7.92
CA GLY A 23 -25.53 -15.23 7.01
C GLY A 23 -26.19 -14.20 6.09
N GLU A 24 -26.30 -12.93 6.47
CA GLU A 24 -27.20 -12.01 5.75
C GLU A 24 -26.51 -10.69 5.40
N PRO A 25 -25.68 -10.65 4.33
CA PRO A 25 -25.07 -9.41 3.89
C PRO A 25 -26.16 -8.43 3.45
N HIS A 26 -26.15 -7.25 4.06
CA HIS A 26 -27.07 -6.17 3.70
C HIS A 26 -26.38 -5.21 2.72
N PHE A 27 -26.88 -5.13 1.49
CA PHE A 27 -26.49 -4.12 0.53
C PHE A 27 -27.57 -3.04 0.45
N ALA A 28 -27.17 -1.77 0.59
CA ALA A 28 -28.10 -0.64 0.52
C ALA A 28 -28.58 -0.37 -0.91
N ASP A 29 -27.84 -0.85 -1.91
CA ASP A 29 -28.12 -0.68 -3.32
C ASP A 29 -28.90 -1.90 -3.85
N HIS A 30 -30.02 -1.62 -4.51
CA HIS A 30 -30.96 -2.63 -5.02
C HIS A 30 -30.42 -3.44 -6.21
N ASP A 31 -29.36 -2.95 -6.86
CA ASP A 31 -28.72 -3.68 -7.97
C ASP A 31 -27.87 -4.86 -7.46
N TYR A 32 -27.61 -4.93 -6.15
CA TYR A 32 -26.90 -6.04 -5.54
C TYR A 32 -27.86 -7.11 -5.02
N ARG A 33 -27.58 -8.36 -5.40
CA ARG A 33 -28.24 -9.52 -4.83
C ARG A 33 -27.36 -10.11 -3.72
N PRO A 34 -27.80 -10.09 -2.46
CA PRO A 34 -27.04 -10.72 -1.39
C PRO A 34 -26.97 -12.23 -1.60
N VAL A 35 -25.78 -12.78 -1.45
CA VAL A 35 -25.56 -14.23 -1.37
C VAL A 35 -25.28 -14.55 0.09
N ASN A 36 -26.07 -15.45 0.67
CA ASN A 36 -25.93 -15.81 2.07
C ASN A 36 -24.56 -16.42 2.33
N PHE A 37 -23.99 -16.09 3.49
CA PHE A 37 -22.76 -16.73 3.93
C PHE A 37 -23.10 -18.11 4.51
N HIS A 38 -22.40 -19.12 4.01
CA HIS A 38 -22.57 -20.52 4.39
C HIS A 38 -21.33 -20.96 5.17
N PRO A 39 -21.43 -21.31 6.47
CA PRO A 39 -20.29 -21.74 7.30
C PRO A 39 -19.43 -22.83 6.66
N GLU A 40 -20.05 -23.75 5.92
CA GLU A 40 -19.43 -24.83 5.17
C GLU A 40 -18.45 -24.35 4.08
N ASN A 41 -18.57 -23.10 3.61
CA ASN A 41 -17.66 -22.49 2.64
C ASN A 41 -16.42 -21.86 3.30
N PHE A 42 -16.35 -21.82 4.63
CA PHE A 42 -15.20 -21.28 5.35
C PHE A 42 -14.27 -22.42 5.75
N HIS A 43 -13.14 -22.52 5.05
CA HIS A 43 -12.12 -23.50 5.36
C HIS A 43 -10.98 -22.87 6.16
N GLY A 44 -10.55 -23.57 7.21
CA GLY A 44 -9.34 -23.19 7.94
C GLY A 44 -8.13 -23.23 7.04
N ILE A 45 -7.15 -22.36 7.31
CA ILE A 45 -5.85 -22.42 6.64
C ILE A 45 -4.95 -23.29 7.51
N ASP A 46 -4.57 -24.47 7.00
CA ASP A 46 -3.66 -25.36 7.69
C ASP A 46 -2.29 -24.72 7.88
N VAL A 47 -1.78 -24.76 9.11
CA VAL A 47 -0.46 -24.24 9.43
C VAL A 47 0.60 -25.25 9.01
N THR A 48 1.31 -24.97 7.93
CA THR A 48 2.47 -25.76 7.51
C THR A 48 3.77 -25.12 7.98
N GLU A 49 4.73 -25.90 8.46
CA GLU A 49 6.09 -25.41 8.65
C GLU A 49 6.73 -25.14 7.29
N ASN A 50 7.19 -23.91 7.08
CA ASN A 50 7.82 -23.50 5.84
C ASN A 50 8.93 -22.48 6.13
N ASP A 51 10.11 -22.73 5.57
CA ASP A 51 11.31 -21.90 5.75
C ASP A 51 11.49 -20.84 4.65
N ARG A 52 10.56 -20.81 3.67
CA ARG A 52 10.57 -19.84 2.57
C ARG A 52 10.55 -18.42 3.10
N LYS A 53 11.32 -17.58 2.40
CA LYS A 53 11.31 -16.14 2.59
C LYS A 53 10.29 -15.53 1.63
N MET A 54 9.41 -14.68 2.14
CA MET A 54 8.46 -13.91 1.35
C MET A 54 8.84 -12.43 1.43
N ALA A 55 9.08 -11.81 0.29
CA ALA A 55 9.28 -10.37 0.20
C ALA A 55 7.96 -9.70 -0.17
N PHE A 56 7.63 -8.63 0.54
CA PHE A 56 6.54 -7.73 0.21
C PHE A 56 7.16 -6.42 -0.22
N ILE A 57 6.79 -5.94 -1.39
CA ILE A 57 7.27 -4.69 -1.99
C ILE A 57 6.04 -3.83 -2.21
N ASP A 58 6.11 -2.60 -1.75
CA ASP A 58 5.07 -1.61 -1.95
C ASP A 58 5.73 -0.25 -2.20
N GLY A 59 5.02 0.62 -2.88
CA GLY A 59 5.52 1.92 -3.28
C GLY A 59 4.42 2.95 -3.37
N GLY A 60 4.84 4.20 -3.39
CA GLY A 60 3.94 5.31 -3.59
C GLY A 60 4.70 6.59 -3.90
N ASN A 61 3.97 7.53 -4.47
CA ASN A 61 4.47 8.83 -4.83
C ASN A 61 3.61 9.93 -4.18
N ARG A 62 4.19 11.12 -4.06
CA ARG A 62 3.49 12.32 -3.64
C ARG A 62 4.02 13.50 -4.45
N GLU A 63 3.11 14.25 -5.08
CA GLU A 63 3.47 15.53 -5.68
C GLU A 63 3.93 16.52 -4.61
N LEU A 64 5.09 17.12 -4.83
CA LEU A 64 5.66 18.18 -4.00
C LEU A 64 5.32 19.56 -4.57
N VAL A 65 5.49 19.72 -5.89
CA VAL A 65 5.22 20.96 -6.62
C VAL A 65 4.73 20.59 -8.02
N GLY A 66 3.63 21.18 -8.47
CA GLY A 66 3.06 20.97 -9.80
C GLY A 66 2.71 22.29 -10.48
N ALA A 67 2.77 22.29 -11.81
CA ALA A 67 2.35 23.35 -12.71
C ALA A 67 1.86 22.73 -14.03
N PRO A 68 1.17 23.47 -14.92
CA PRO A 68 0.69 22.91 -16.19
C PRO A 68 1.79 22.27 -17.06
N ASN A 69 3.03 22.75 -16.95
CA ASN A 69 4.16 22.29 -17.75
C ASN A 69 5.19 21.47 -16.97
N PHE A 70 5.00 21.21 -15.67
CA PHE A 70 5.90 20.30 -14.92
C PHE A 70 5.26 19.73 -13.65
N SER A 71 5.76 18.59 -13.17
CA SER A 71 5.43 18.02 -11.86
C SER A 71 6.69 17.44 -11.21
N VAL A 72 6.93 17.82 -9.96
CA VAL A 72 7.99 17.27 -9.11
C VAL A 72 7.35 16.40 -8.05
N GLN A 73 7.76 15.14 -8.01
CA GLN A 73 7.19 14.15 -7.10
C GLN A 73 8.27 13.48 -6.25
N LEU A 74 7.94 13.20 -4.99
CA LEU A 74 8.70 12.29 -4.15
C LEU A 74 8.18 10.88 -4.36
N ASN A 75 9.04 9.97 -4.79
CA ASN A 75 8.76 8.56 -4.92
C ASN A 75 9.44 7.80 -3.78
N ARG A 76 8.73 6.81 -3.24
CA ARG A 76 9.24 5.91 -2.21
C ARG A 76 8.85 4.49 -2.56
N VAL A 77 9.85 3.61 -2.61
CA VAL A 77 9.65 2.15 -2.66
C VAL A 77 10.18 1.57 -1.36
N TYR A 78 9.44 0.63 -0.79
CA TYR A 78 9.80 -0.04 0.45
C TYR A 78 9.57 -1.53 0.30
N PHE A 79 10.44 -2.32 0.92
CA PHE A 79 10.21 -3.74 1.03
C PHE A 79 10.49 -4.28 2.43
N ASN A 80 9.93 -5.45 2.70
CA ASN A 80 10.26 -6.22 3.89
C ASN A 80 10.17 -7.71 3.60
N ILE A 81 11.00 -8.49 4.29
CA ILE A 81 11.06 -9.93 4.13
C ILE A 81 10.53 -10.59 5.40
N PHE A 82 9.70 -11.62 5.24
CA PHE A 82 9.29 -12.52 6.31
C PHE A 82 9.82 -13.93 6.09
N LYS A 83 10.20 -14.59 7.17
CA LYS A 83 10.41 -16.05 7.23
C LYS A 83 9.37 -16.60 8.22
N GLY A 84 8.34 -17.26 7.70
CA GLY A 84 7.14 -17.59 8.49
C GLY A 84 6.53 -16.34 9.13
N LYS A 85 6.29 -16.39 10.45
CA LYS A 85 5.68 -15.27 11.22
C LYS A 85 6.68 -14.19 11.65
N ARG A 86 7.97 -14.30 11.28
CA ARG A 86 9.01 -13.38 11.73
C ARG A 86 9.50 -12.50 10.58
N ARG A 87 9.50 -11.19 10.80
CA ARG A 87 10.15 -10.23 9.89
C ARG A 87 11.66 -10.36 10.03
N ILE A 88 12.37 -10.51 8.91
CA ILE A 88 13.83 -10.55 8.86
C ILE A 88 14.38 -9.31 8.15
N ARG A 89 15.61 -8.93 8.49
CA ARG A 89 16.28 -7.76 7.90
C ARG A 89 17.08 -8.18 6.67
N ALA A 90 16.93 -7.46 5.57
CA ALA A 90 17.82 -7.60 4.42
C ALA A 90 19.18 -6.98 4.74
N THR A 91 20.26 -7.67 4.37
CA THR A 91 21.64 -7.24 4.61
C THR A 91 22.27 -6.61 3.38
N SER A 92 21.82 -6.98 2.17
CA SER A 92 22.40 -6.58 0.90
C SER A 92 21.64 -5.48 0.17
N LEU A 93 20.42 -5.14 0.59
CA LEU A 93 19.56 -4.17 -0.10
C LEU A 93 18.97 -3.15 0.87
N PRO A 94 18.92 -1.86 0.50
CA PRO A 94 18.29 -0.84 1.32
C PRO A 94 16.78 -1.06 1.38
N LYS A 95 16.25 -1.18 2.59
CA LYS A 95 14.83 -1.47 2.85
C LYS A 95 13.86 -0.43 2.25
N LYS A 96 14.33 0.80 2.11
CA LYS A 96 13.59 1.95 1.62
C LYS A 96 14.46 2.69 0.63
N ILE A 97 13.91 2.97 -0.54
CA ILE A 97 14.55 3.71 -1.63
C ILE A 97 13.67 4.92 -1.89
N GLU A 98 14.28 6.10 -1.92
CA GLU A 98 13.59 7.36 -2.12
C GLU A 98 14.30 8.16 -3.19
N PHE A 99 13.52 8.73 -4.10
CA PHE A 99 14.02 9.56 -5.19
C PHE A 99 12.97 10.58 -5.60
N LEU A 100 13.41 11.71 -6.13
CA LEU A 100 12.55 12.68 -6.77
C LEU A 100 12.42 12.33 -8.25
N SER A 101 11.23 12.52 -8.81
CA SER A 101 11.03 12.57 -10.26
C SER A 101 10.56 13.97 -10.64
N ALA A 102 11.22 14.59 -11.60
CA ALA A 102 10.78 15.84 -12.19
C ALA A 102 10.38 15.58 -13.64
N THR A 103 9.09 15.70 -13.93
CA THR A 103 8.55 15.55 -15.29
C THR A 103 8.24 16.94 -15.85
N VAL A 104 8.71 17.24 -17.06
CA VAL A 104 8.47 18.52 -17.75
C VAL A 104 7.78 18.23 -19.08
N ALA A 105 6.76 19.01 -19.41
CA ALA A 105 6.10 18.97 -20.71
C ALA A 105 6.93 19.76 -21.75
N ARG A 106 7.17 19.16 -22.91
CA ARG A 106 7.73 19.81 -24.10
C ARG A 106 6.68 19.81 -25.22
N PHE A 107 6.60 20.91 -25.94
CA PHE A 107 5.71 21.05 -27.10
C PHE A 107 6.53 21.04 -28.37
N GLU A 108 6.33 20.03 -29.22
CA GLU A 108 7.01 19.88 -30.50
C GLU A 108 6.01 19.37 -31.55
N ASN A 109 6.01 19.95 -32.74
CA ASN A 109 5.13 19.56 -33.86
C ASN A 109 3.64 19.46 -33.49
N ASP A 110 3.11 20.42 -32.73
CA ASP A 110 1.73 20.45 -32.22
C ASP A 110 1.34 19.27 -31.30
N GLU A 111 2.33 18.56 -30.76
CA GLU A 111 2.15 17.47 -29.81
C GLU A 111 2.83 17.76 -28.46
N VAL A 112 2.33 17.12 -27.40
CA VAL A 112 2.90 17.23 -26.03
C VAL A 112 3.72 15.99 -25.73
N TYR A 113 4.98 16.22 -25.39
CA TYR A 113 5.95 15.24 -24.92
C TYR A 113 6.26 15.46 -23.45
N TYR A 114 6.73 14.42 -22.76
CA TYR A 114 7.10 14.51 -21.36
C TYR A 114 8.51 13.94 -21.14
N ASP A 115 9.38 14.75 -20.55
CA ASP A 115 10.71 14.33 -20.13
C ASP A 115 10.75 14.18 -18.62
N THR A 116 11.13 13.00 -18.15
CA THR A 116 11.28 12.72 -16.72
C THR A 116 12.76 12.59 -16.35
N MET A 117 13.16 13.35 -15.34
CA MET A 117 14.47 13.26 -14.70
C MET A 117 14.32 12.66 -13.31
N LEU A 118 15.23 11.76 -12.94
CA LEU A 118 15.23 11.10 -11.63
C LEU A 118 16.41 11.55 -10.79
N PHE A 119 16.17 11.83 -9.52
CA PHE A 119 17.19 12.29 -8.57
C PHE A 119 17.12 11.44 -7.32
N PRO A 120 18.10 10.56 -7.06
CA PRO A 120 18.09 9.77 -5.84
C PRO A 120 18.27 10.66 -4.61
N VAL A 121 17.59 10.36 -3.51
CA VAL A 121 17.80 11.06 -2.22
C VAL A 121 19.15 10.68 -1.59
N SER A 122 19.77 9.59 -2.06
CA SER A 122 21.12 9.17 -1.71
C SER A 122 21.78 8.53 -2.92
N ASP A 123 23.04 8.89 -3.24
CA ASP A 123 23.78 8.35 -4.39
C ASP A 123 23.81 6.81 -4.44
N ARG A 124 23.71 6.15 -3.28
CA ARG A 124 23.61 4.69 -3.17
C ARG A 124 22.35 4.10 -3.82
N PHE A 125 21.37 4.94 -4.14
CA PHE A 125 20.11 4.51 -4.75
C PHE A 125 20.13 4.59 -6.27
N ILE A 126 21.18 5.14 -6.88
CA ILE A 126 21.24 5.34 -8.33
C ILE A 126 21.05 4.04 -9.11
N GLU A 127 21.59 2.93 -8.61
CA GLU A 127 21.49 1.60 -9.22
C GLU A 127 20.10 0.96 -9.11
N PHE A 128 19.21 1.54 -8.29
CA PHE A 128 17.85 1.04 -8.08
C PHE A 128 16.77 1.95 -8.69
N LEU A 129 17.16 3.02 -9.37
CA LEU A 129 16.19 3.87 -10.08
C LEU A 129 15.77 3.21 -11.40
N PRO A 130 14.52 3.42 -11.83
CA PRO A 130 14.02 2.89 -13.10
C PRO A 130 14.66 3.53 -14.33
#